data_AF-A0A921SYJ6-F1
#
_entry.id   AF-A0A921SYJ6-F1
#
_cell.length_a   1.000
_cell.length_b   1.000
_cell.length_c   1.000
_cell.angle_alpha   90.00
_cell.angle_beta   90.00
_cell.angle_gamma   90.00
#
_symmetry.space_group_name_H-M   'P 1'
#
loop_
_entity.id
_entity.type
_entity.pdbx_description
1 polymer ?
#
loop_
_entity_poly.entity_id
_entity_poly.type
_entity_poly.pdbx_seq_one_letter_code
_entity_poly.pdbx_strand_id
1 'polypeptide(L)'
;IVVLLGGRVAEELTLDDISTGASNDLERVSATARNMVTKYGMSSKLGPMTFGDSEDEVFLGNSFASKKNYSEEVAYEIDKEISRIVDESYKQTKKILQDNMDRLQYVAKALLVYETLDADQFLKAFNKELPLEVLETEKSNQTNNIEVVEKKESFQEKIDIDEKK
;
A
#
# COMPACT_ATOMS: atom_id res chain seq x y z
N ILE A 1 2.17 -10.50 -6.73
CA ILE A 1 2.83 -9.88 -5.56
C ILE A 1 2.73 -8.36 -5.61
N VAL A 2 3.26 -7.69 -6.64
CA VAL A 2 3.22 -6.20 -6.79
C VAL A 2 1.85 -5.58 -6.48
N VAL A 3 0.77 -6.13 -7.03
CA VAL A 3 -0.61 -5.65 -6.78
C VAL A 3 -1.00 -5.75 -5.30
N LEU A 4 -0.68 -6.87 -4.64
CA LEU A 4 -1.01 -7.09 -3.22
C LEU A 4 -0.25 -6.12 -2.30
N LEU A 5 0.98 -5.75 -2.67
CA LEU A 5 1.77 -4.75 -1.95
C LEU A 5 1.26 -3.32 -2.18
N GLY A 6 0.37 -3.10 -3.15
CA GLY A 6 -0.09 -1.78 -3.57
C GLY A 6 -0.64 -0.94 -2.42
N GLY A 7 -1.55 -1.51 -1.61
CA GLY A 7 -2.14 -0.80 -0.47
C GLY A 7 -1.10 -0.40 0.58
N ARG A 8 -0.30 -1.36 1.05
CA ARG A 8 0.75 -1.14 2.06
C ARG A 8 1.77 -0.08 1.66
N VAL A 9 2.17 -0.08 0.38
CA VAL A 9 3.14 0.87 -0.16
C VAL A 9 2.51 2.23 -0.41
N ALA A 10 1.25 2.28 -0.87
CA ALA A 10 0.52 3.53 -1.04
C ALA A 10 0.37 4.26 0.30
N GLU A 11 0.01 3.54 1.38
CA GLU A 11 -0.01 4.09 2.74
C GLU A 11 1.36 4.65 3.14
N GLU A 12 2.45 3.88 3.00
CA GLU A 12 3.80 4.38 3.33
C GLU A 12 4.18 5.66 2.56
N LEU A 13 3.75 5.78 1.30
CA LEU A 13 4.10 6.91 0.46
C LEU A 13 3.27 8.17 0.73
N THR A 14 2.08 8.02 1.33
CA THR A 14 1.08 9.11 1.41
C THR A 14 0.62 9.43 2.83
N LEU A 15 0.87 8.53 3.79
CA LEU A 15 0.48 8.66 5.18
C LEU A 15 1.74 8.63 6.06
N ASP A 16 1.67 9.28 7.22
CA ASP A 16 2.77 9.31 8.19
C ASP A 16 2.83 8.08 9.11
N ASP A 17 1.82 7.20 9.03
CA ASP A 17 1.73 5.98 9.85
C ASP A 17 1.22 4.80 9.02
N ILE A 18 1.57 3.60 9.48
CA ILE A 18 1.26 2.34 8.82
C ILE A 18 0.09 1.65 9.52
N SER A 19 -0.93 1.28 8.73
CA SER A 19 -2.10 0.59 9.25
C SER A 19 -1.90 -0.94 9.32
N THR A 20 -2.79 -1.60 10.06
CA THR A 20 -2.91 -3.07 10.07
C THR A 20 -3.80 -3.60 8.94
N GLY A 21 -4.38 -2.72 8.11
CA GLY A 21 -5.35 -3.07 7.08
C GLY A 21 -4.78 -3.97 5.97
N ALA A 22 -3.47 -3.93 5.73
CA ALA A 22 -2.80 -4.73 4.71
C ALA A 22 -2.44 -6.17 5.17
N SER A 23 -2.86 -6.62 6.36
CA SER A 23 -2.45 -7.92 6.92
C SER A 23 -2.78 -9.11 5.99
N ASN A 24 -3.99 -9.16 5.45
CA ASN A 24 -4.42 -10.23 4.54
C ASN A 24 -3.59 -10.24 3.24
N ASP A 25 -3.25 -9.06 2.72
CA ASP A 25 -2.41 -8.96 1.52
C ASP A 25 -0.98 -9.41 1.78
N LEU A 26 -0.40 -9.07 2.94
CA LEU A 26 0.94 -9.50 3.34
C LEU A 26 1.04 -11.02 3.55
N GLU A 27 0.00 -11.64 4.09
CA GLU A 27 -0.11 -13.10 4.19
C GLU A 27 -0.08 -13.74 2.79
N ARG A 28 -0.91 -13.23 1.87
CA ARG A 28 -0.97 -13.71 0.49
C ARG A 28 0.33 -13.47 -0.28
N VAL A 29 1.01 -12.35 -0.04
CA VAL A 29 2.35 -12.06 -0.58
C VAL A 29 3.34 -13.13 -0.13
N SER A 30 3.39 -13.41 1.17
CA SER A 30 4.30 -14.38 1.76
C SER A 30 4.04 -15.79 1.23
N ALA A 31 2.77 -16.22 1.18
CA ALA A 31 2.37 -17.51 0.64
C ALA A 31 2.71 -17.65 -0.85
N THR A 32 2.46 -16.60 -1.65
CA THR A 32 2.78 -16.60 -3.08
C THR A 32 4.28 -16.70 -3.30
N ALA A 33 5.09 -15.90 -2.60
CA ALA A 33 6.54 -15.92 -2.72
C ALA A 33 7.12 -17.27 -2.27
N ARG A 34 6.60 -17.85 -1.18
CA ARG A 34 6.98 -19.19 -0.72
C ARG A 34 6.68 -20.23 -1.80
N ASN A 35 5.48 -20.24 -2.38
CA ASN A 35 5.13 -21.19 -3.45
C ASN A 35 6.00 -21.02 -4.70
N MET A 36 6.37 -19.80 -5.08
CA MET A 36 7.31 -19.55 -6.18
C MET A 36 8.64 -20.28 -5.96
N VAL A 37 9.19 -20.20 -4.75
CA VAL A 37 10.46 -20.84 -4.41
C VAL A 37 10.30 -22.34 -4.22
N THR A 38 9.31 -22.78 -3.43
CA THR A 38 9.22 -24.17 -2.96
C THR A 38 8.40 -25.09 -3.85
N LYS A 39 7.36 -24.59 -4.53
CA LYS A 39 6.47 -25.42 -5.37
C LYS A 39 6.80 -25.27 -6.86
N TYR A 40 7.18 -24.08 -7.31
CA TYR A 40 7.36 -23.78 -8.74
C TYR A 40 8.83 -23.75 -9.20
N GLY A 41 9.79 -23.86 -8.27
CA GLY A 41 11.23 -23.86 -8.61
C GLY A 41 11.71 -22.54 -9.23
N MET A 42 11.08 -21.40 -8.89
CA MET A 42 11.37 -20.07 -9.44
C MET A 42 12.53 -19.38 -8.70
N SER A 43 13.50 -20.14 -8.18
CA SER A 43 14.75 -19.62 -7.64
C SER A 43 15.93 -20.08 -8.49
N SER A 44 16.72 -19.13 -8.99
CA SER A 44 17.95 -19.43 -9.72
C SER A 44 19.02 -20.06 -8.82
N LYS A 45 18.98 -19.80 -7.51
CA LYS A 45 19.94 -20.32 -6.53
C LYS A 45 19.64 -21.76 -6.14
N LEU A 46 18.37 -22.10 -5.92
CA LEU A 46 17.94 -23.46 -5.56
C LEU A 46 17.69 -24.34 -6.79
N GLY A 47 17.55 -23.74 -7.96
CA GLY A 47 17.25 -24.44 -9.21
C GLY A 47 15.79 -24.91 -9.30
N PRO A 48 15.45 -25.65 -10.36
CA PRO A 48 14.09 -26.09 -10.63
C PRO A 48 13.72 -27.35 -9.81
N MET A 49 13.84 -27.27 -8.49
CA MET A 49 13.46 -28.33 -7.55
C MET A 49 12.27 -27.90 -6.69
N THR A 50 11.51 -28.88 -6.21
CA THR A 50 10.42 -28.67 -5.26
C THR A 50 10.88 -29.00 -3.83
N PHE A 51 10.36 -28.25 -2.87
CA PHE A 51 10.71 -28.34 -1.45
C PHE A 51 9.46 -28.42 -0.59
N GLY A 52 9.41 -29.38 0.33
CA GLY A 52 8.26 -29.65 1.20
C GLY A 52 7.27 -30.63 0.58
N ASP A 53 6.28 -31.05 1.37
CA ASP A 53 5.24 -31.96 0.88
C ASP A 53 4.25 -31.19 0.00
N SER A 54 4.02 -31.72 -1.20
CA SER A 54 2.86 -31.38 -2.01
C SER A 54 1.62 -31.62 -1.16
N GLU A 55 0.80 -30.57 -0.98
CA GLU A 55 -0.50 -30.58 -0.27
C GLU A 55 -1.51 -31.61 -0.83
N ASP A 56 -1.12 -32.41 -1.82
CA ASP A 56 -1.94 -33.39 -2.52
C ASP A 56 -1.90 -34.81 -1.93
N GLU A 57 -1.06 -35.11 -0.93
CA GLU A 57 -1.14 -36.40 -0.23
C GLU A 57 -2.22 -36.41 0.85
N VAL A 58 -3.49 -36.49 0.41
CA VAL A 58 -4.61 -36.93 1.24
C VAL A 58 -4.49 -38.44 1.44
N PHE A 59 -3.54 -38.89 2.26
CA PHE A 59 -3.40 -40.30 2.62
C PHE A 59 -3.91 -40.55 4.05
N LEU A 60 -4.85 -41.48 4.18
CA LEU A 60 -5.49 -41.87 5.44
C LEU A 60 -4.43 -42.25 6.50
N GLY A 61 -4.36 -41.46 7.56
CA GLY A 61 -3.84 -41.89 8.86
C GLY A 61 -2.32 -41.87 9.02
N ASN A 62 -1.70 -40.68 9.12
CA ASN A 62 -0.67 -40.36 10.12
C ASN A 62 -0.27 -38.87 10.08
N SER A 63 -1.17 -38.00 10.54
CA SER A 63 -0.91 -36.55 10.61
C SER A 63 -0.14 -36.18 11.88
N PHE A 64 1.16 -36.47 12.02
CA PHE A 64 1.93 -35.89 13.14
C PHE A 64 3.40 -35.55 12.87
N ALA A 65 3.94 -35.76 11.68
CA ALA A 65 5.30 -35.30 11.36
C ALA A 65 5.43 -34.94 9.89
N SER A 66 4.99 -33.74 9.52
CA SER A 66 5.47 -33.08 8.29
C SER A 66 6.99 -32.93 8.44
N LYS A 67 7.75 -33.83 7.82
CA LYS A 67 9.20 -33.79 7.84
C LYS A 67 9.62 -32.89 6.69
N LYS A 68 10.29 -31.77 6.99
CA LYS A 68 10.94 -30.98 5.94
C LYS A 68 11.88 -31.91 5.17
N ASN A 69 11.65 -32.09 3.87
CA ASN A 69 12.48 -32.93 3.00
C ASN A 69 13.82 -32.25 2.60
N TYR A 70 14.29 -31.29 3.40
CA TYR A 70 15.48 -30.48 3.11
C TYR A 70 16.21 -30.06 4.40
N SER A 71 17.51 -29.74 4.26
CA SER A 71 18.35 -29.34 5.39
C SER A 71 18.00 -27.94 5.90
N GLU A 72 18.44 -27.60 7.11
CA GLU A 72 18.31 -26.23 7.66
C GLU A 72 19.03 -25.19 6.78
N GLU A 73 20.13 -25.57 6.14
CA GLU A 73 20.82 -24.70 5.18
C GLU A 73 19.93 -24.38 3.97
N VAL A 74 19.25 -25.38 3.42
CA VAL A 74 18.29 -25.18 2.33
C VAL A 74 17.08 -24.37 2.81
N ALA A 75 16.60 -24.61 4.04
CA ALA A 75 15.51 -23.82 4.64
C ALA A 75 15.86 -22.33 4.72
N TYR A 76 17.06 -22.02 5.19
CA TYR A 76 17.59 -20.67 5.26
C TYR A 76 17.69 -20.02 3.86
N GLU A 77 18.11 -20.78 2.85
CA GLU A 77 18.18 -20.30 1.48
C GLU A 77 16.79 -20.06 0.86
N ILE A 78 15.80 -20.88 1.20
CA ILE A 78 14.40 -20.65 0.81
C ILE A 78 13.91 -19.31 1.39
N ASP A 79 14.11 -19.07 2.69
CA ASP A 79 13.63 -17.85 3.33
C ASP A 79 14.34 -16.59 2.78
N LYS A 80 15.63 -16.70 2.44
CA LYS A 80 16.36 -15.63 1.73
C LYS A 80 15.75 -15.31 0.37
N GLU A 81 15.45 -16.32 -0.43
CA GLU A 81 14.88 -16.13 -1.76
C GLU A 81 13.46 -15.55 -1.69
N ILE A 82 12.66 -15.98 -0.70
CA ILE A 82 11.35 -15.38 -0.42
C ILE A 82 11.51 -13.88 -0.10
N SER A 83 12.41 -13.53 0.82
CA SER A 83 12.68 -12.12 1.16
C SER A 83 13.09 -11.32 -0.06
N ARG A 84 14.02 -11.85 -0.88
CA ARG A 84 14.49 -11.19 -2.10
C ARG A 84 13.34 -10.91 -3.06
N ILE A 85 12.47 -11.89 -3.33
CA ILE A 85 11.31 -11.73 -4.23
C ILE A 85 10.35 -10.65 -3.71
N VAL A 86 10.07 -10.66 -2.40
CA VAL A 86 9.18 -9.68 -1.78
C VAL A 86 9.79 -8.29 -1.83
N ASP A 87 11.08 -8.14 -1.50
CA ASP A 87 11.80 -6.86 -1.52
C ASP A 87 11.89 -6.25 -2.92
N GLU A 88 12.18 -7.06 -3.94
CA GLU A 88 12.18 -6.64 -5.34
C GLU A 88 10.79 -6.17 -5.78
N SER A 89 9.76 -6.95 -5.45
CA SER A 89 8.37 -6.58 -5.72
C SER A 89 7.98 -5.29 -5.00
N TYR A 90 8.42 -5.10 -3.76
CA TYR A 90 8.16 -3.90 -2.97
C TYR A 90 8.77 -2.66 -3.62
N LYS A 91 10.05 -2.74 -4.01
CA LYS A 91 10.75 -1.67 -4.73
C LYS A 91 10.06 -1.34 -6.05
N GLN A 92 9.62 -2.37 -6.78
CA GLN A 92 8.88 -2.18 -8.03
C GLN A 92 7.53 -1.50 -7.79
N THR A 93 6.74 -1.94 -6.81
CA THR A 93 5.47 -1.29 -6.43
C THR A 93 5.70 0.16 -6.04
N LYS A 94 6.70 0.44 -5.20
CA LYS A 94 7.05 1.79 -4.77
C LYS A 94 7.38 2.69 -5.96
N LYS A 95 8.20 2.19 -6.89
CA LYS A 95 8.54 2.92 -8.12
C LYS A 95 7.29 3.22 -8.96
N ILE A 96 6.42 2.23 -9.20
CA ILE A 96 5.21 2.42 -10.01
C ILE A 96 4.30 3.49 -9.39
N LEU A 97 4.09 3.44 -8.07
CA LEU A 97 3.24 4.40 -7.36
C LEU A 97 3.87 5.80 -7.34
N GLN A 98 5.18 5.91 -7.12
CA GLN A 98 5.90 7.19 -7.17
C GLN A 98 5.84 7.81 -8.57
N ASP A 99 6.07 7.02 -9.61
CA ASP A 99 6.02 7.47 -11.01
C ASP A 99 4.61 7.92 -11.44
N ASN A 100 3.55 7.55 -10.68
CA ASN A 100 2.15 7.90 -10.95
C ASN A 100 1.47 8.58 -9.73
N MET A 101 2.23 9.28 -8.89
CA MET A 101 1.74 9.84 -7.62
C MET A 101 0.57 10.82 -7.81
N ASP A 102 0.62 11.58 -8.89
CA ASP A 102 -0.42 12.52 -9.30
C ASP A 102 -1.76 11.83 -9.58
N ARG A 103 -1.74 10.66 -10.23
CA ARG A 103 -2.93 9.83 -10.48
C ARG A 103 -3.42 9.17 -9.20
N LEU A 104 -2.51 8.64 -8.37
CA LEU A 104 -2.84 8.05 -7.08
C LEU A 104 -3.62 9.04 -6.20
N GLN A 105 -3.10 10.27 -6.06
CA GLN A 105 -3.77 11.33 -5.30
C GLN A 105 -5.11 11.74 -5.90
N TYR A 106 -5.23 11.78 -7.24
CA TYR A 106 -6.48 12.13 -7.90
C TYR A 106 -7.57 11.07 -7.65
N VAL A 107 -7.23 9.80 -7.82
CA VAL A 107 -8.16 8.69 -7.54
C VAL A 107 -8.55 8.67 -6.06
N ALA A 108 -7.62 8.93 -5.14
CA ALA A 108 -7.94 9.05 -3.71
C ALA A 108 -8.94 10.19 -3.45
N LYS A 109 -8.75 11.36 -4.06
CA LYS A 109 -9.71 12.47 -3.97
C LYS A 109 -11.07 12.13 -4.58
N ALA A 110 -11.08 11.43 -5.71
CA ALA A 110 -12.32 10.95 -6.33
C ALA A 110 -13.08 10.01 -5.38
N LEU A 111 -12.39 9.08 -4.73
CA LEU A 111 -13.00 8.19 -3.74
C LEU A 111 -13.52 8.94 -2.51
N LEU A 112 -12.89 10.05 -2.10
CA LEU A 112 -13.43 10.90 -1.03
C LEU A 112 -14.73 11.61 -1.43
N VAL A 113 -14.91 11.97 -2.71
CA VAL A 113 -16.11 12.66 -3.21
C VAL A 113 -17.24 11.68 -3.50
N TYR A 114 -16.92 10.56 -4.14
CA TYR A 114 -17.90 9.62 -4.69
C TYR A 114 -18.11 8.37 -3.83
N GLU A 115 -17.28 8.15 -2.81
CA GLU A 115 -17.22 6.97 -1.92
C GLU A 115 -16.90 5.63 -2.61
N THR A 116 -17.41 5.40 -3.83
CA THR A 116 -17.19 4.23 -4.65
C THR A 116 -17.05 4.66 -6.10
N LEU A 117 -16.18 3.98 -6.85
CA LEU A 117 -16.00 4.19 -8.29
C LEU A 117 -16.29 2.87 -9.02
N ASP A 118 -17.15 2.92 -10.04
CA ASP A 118 -17.24 1.84 -11.02
C ASP A 118 -16.03 1.87 -11.99
N ALA A 119 -15.97 0.91 -12.92
CA ALA A 119 -14.85 0.79 -13.84
C ALA A 119 -14.66 2.02 -14.75
N ASP A 120 -15.75 2.59 -15.27
CA ASP A 120 -15.70 3.74 -16.18
C ASP A 120 -15.32 5.01 -15.40
N GLN A 121 -15.87 5.17 -14.21
CA GLN A 121 -15.53 6.27 -13.30
C GLN A 121 -14.07 6.19 -12.84
N PHE A 122 -13.57 4.99 -12.53
CA PHE A 122 -12.17 4.79 -12.18
C PHE A 122 -11.25 5.18 -13.33
N LEU A 123 -11.54 4.76 -14.57
CA LEU A 123 -10.73 5.13 -15.73
C LEU A 123 -10.69 6.64 -15.94
N LYS A 124 -11.85 7.32 -15.81
CA LYS A 124 -11.92 8.78 -15.85
C LYS A 124 -11.10 9.41 -14.72
N ALA A 125 -11.21 8.93 -13.49
CA ALA A 125 -10.44 9.44 -12.36
C ALA A 125 -8.92 9.21 -12.55
N PHE A 126 -8.53 8.04 -13.05
CA PHE A 126 -7.14 7.69 -13.33
C PHE A 126 -6.54 8.60 -14.41
N ASN A 127 -7.32 8.97 -15.43
CA ASN A 127 -6.95 9.94 -16.46
C ASN A 127 -7.16 11.40 -16.02
N LYS A 128 -7.66 11.65 -14.81
CA LYS A 128 -7.99 12.97 -14.25
C LYS A 128 -9.07 13.74 -15.00
N GLU A 129 -10.01 13.00 -15.58
CA GLU A 129 -11.15 13.50 -16.35
C GLU A 129 -12.45 13.46 -15.53
N LEU A 130 -12.46 12.82 -14.35
CA LEU A 130 -13.64 12.76 -13.49
C LEU A 130 -13.73 14.04 -12.64
N PRO A 131 -14.79 14.86 -12.78
CA PRO A 131 -14.92 16.11 -12.04
C PRO A 131 -14.90 15.87 -10.52
N LEU A 132 -14.27 16.76 -9.75
CA LEU A 132 -14.10 16.63 -8.29
C LEU A 132 -14.80 17.78 -7.53
N GLU A 133 -15.91 18.30 -8.04
CA GLU A 133 -16.55 19.60 -7.74
C GLU A 133 -17.07 19.81 -6.29
N VAL A 134 -16.54 19.09 -5.29
CA VAL A 134 -16.90 19.25 -3.87
C VAL A 134 -15.71 19.61 -2.97
N LEU A 135 -14.46 19.33 -3.36
CA LEU A 135 -13.28 19.53 -2.48
C LEU A 135 -12.63 20.92 -2.56
N GLU A 136 -12.92 21.71 -3.60
CA GLU A 136 -12.33 23.05 -3.77
C GLU A 136 -13.04 24.12 -2.91
N THR A 137 -14.32 23.94 -2.66
CA THR A 137 -15.16 24.85 -1.86
C THR A 137 -14.79 24.80 -0.37
N GLU A 138 -14.36 23.66 0.16
CA GLU A 138 -13.95 23.57 1.58
C GLU A 138 -12.54 24.09 1.84
N LYS A 139 -11.60 23.86 0.92
CA LYS A 139 -10.24 24.42 1.04
C LYS A 139 -10.24 25.94 0.92
N SER A 140 -10.99 26.48 -0.04
CA SER A 140 -11.15 27.95 -0.18
C SER A 140 -11.86 28.57 1.03
N ASN A 141 -12.87 27.90 1.61
CA ASN A 141 -13.53 28.39 2.83
C ASN A 141 -12.65 28.32 4.08
N GLN A 142 -11.78 27.31 4.22
CA GLN A 142 -10.83 27.26 5.34
C GLN A 142 -9.70 28.29 5.19
N THR A 143 -9.09 28.43 4.01
CA THR A 143 -8.06 29.45 3.76
C THR A 143 -8.60 30.87 3.94
N ASN A 144 -9.81 31.15 3.44
CA ASN A 144 -10.46 32.45 3.63
C ASN A 144 -10.80 32.72 5.11
N ASN A 145 -11.22 31.71 5.87
CA ASN A 145 -11.51 31.90 7.29
C ASN A 145 -10.24 32.15 8.12
N ILE A 146 -9.11 31.51 7.80
CA ILE A 146 -7.83 31.74 8.50
C ILE A 146 -7.31 33.16 8.22
N GLU A 147 -7.33 33.63 6.97
CA GLU A 147 -6.92 35.01 6.63
C GLU A 147 -7.83 36.08 7.26
N VAL A 148 -9.13 35.81 7.40
CA VAL A 148 -10.09 36.73 8.05
C VAL A 148 -9.89 36.76 9.57
N VAL A 149 -9.51 35.65 10.19
CA VAL A 149 -9.21 35.60 11.64
C VAL A 149 -7.89 36.33 11.92
N GLU A 150 -6.82 36.11 11.16
CA GLU A 150 -5.54 36.82 11.33
C GLU A 150 -5.67 38.34 11.08
N LYS A 151 -6.50 38.77 10.12
CA LYS A 151 -6.79 40.20 9.91
C LYS A 151 -7.62 40.81 11.05
N LYS A 152 -8.52 40.05 11.69
CA LYS A 152 -9.32 40.55 12.82
C LYS A 152 -8.48 40.67 14.09
N GLU A 153 -7.62 39.70 14.38
CA GLU A 153 -6.72 39.74 15.53
C GLU A 153 -5.71 40.89 15.43
N SER A 154 -5.10 41.08 14.24
CA SER A 154 -4.17 42.20 14.00
C SER A 154 -4.83 43.59 13.96
N PHE A 155 -6.15 43.67 13.74
CA PHE A 155 -6.91 44.92 13.82
C PHE A 155 -7.34 45.23 15.27
N GLN A 156 -7.70 44.20 16.05
CA GLN A 156 -8.07 44.36 17.45
C GLN A 156 -6.86 44.77 18.32
N GLU A 157 -5.67 44.19 18.09
CA GLU A 157 -4.44 44.62 18.77
C GLU A 157 -4.08 46.09 18.51
N LYS A 158 -4.37 46.61 17.31
CA LYS A 158 -4.09 48.02 16.99
C LYS A 158 -5.04 49.00 17.67
N ILE A 159 -6.29 48.59 17.93
CA ILE A 159 -7.28 49.42 18.63
C ILE A 159 -6.95 49.50 20.12
N ASP A 160 -6.56 48.37 20.73
CA ASP A 160 -6.25 48.30 22.17
C ASP A 160 -4.95 49.02 22.58
N ILE A 161 -4.05 49.30 21.62
CA ILE A 161 -2.81 50.06 21.86
C ILE A 161 -3.05 51.58 21.87
N ASP A 162 -4.05 52.08 21.12
CA ASP A 162 -4.35 53.52 21.04
C ASP A 162 -5.23 54.03 22.20
N GLU A 163 -5.97 53.15 22.90
CA GLU A 163 -6.75 53.54 24.09
C GLU A 163 -5.93 53.57 25.41
N LYS A 164 -4.65 53.16 25.38
CA LYS A 164 -3.76 53.12 26.56
C LYS A 164 -2.62 54.14 26.54
N LYS A 165 -2.68 55.17 25.68
CA LYS A 165 -1.72 56.29 25.67
C LYS A 165 -2.34 57.63 26.03
#